data_AF-A0A7R8YMV5-F1
#
_entry.id   AF-A0A7R8YMV5-F1
#
_cell.length_a   1.000
_cell.length_b   1.000
_cell.length_c   1.000
_cell.angle_alpha   90.00
_cell.angle_beta   90.00
_cell.angle_gamma   90.00
#
_symmetry.space_group_name_H-M   'P 1'
#
loop_
_entity.id
_entity.type
_entity.pdbx_description
1 polymer ?
#
loop_
_entity_poly.entity_id
_entity_poly.type
_entity_poly.pdbx_seq_one_letter_code
_entity_poly.pdbx_strand_id
1 'polypeptide(L)'
;MIVDVSKSGIVLSIQPIIKLLKSREAAASIDPTSWPHILDIDDNPKRKLIAIANATLDSTAYLDFSVWTCGRLSGVIITHRSLSSLCASLELACELYPSRHVALCFDPG
;
A
#
# COMPACT_ATOMS: atom_id res chain seq x y z
N MET A 1 10.73 10.84 6.77
CA MET A 1 10.00 9.58 7.04
C MET A 1 9.37 9.07 5.74
N ILE A 2 8.99 7.79 5.64
CA ILE A 2 8.48 7.20 4.39
C ILE A 2 7.27 7.95 3.82
N VAL A 3 6.42 8.46 4.71
CA VAL A 3 5.23 9.27 4.40
C VAL A 3 5.61 10.60 3.74
N ASP A 4 6.71 11.23 4.16
CA ASP A 4 7.17 12.50 3.59
C ASP A 4 7.74 12.32 2.17
N VAL A 5 8.38 11.17 1.91
CA VAL A 5 9.02 10.87 0.62
C VAL A 5 8.00 10.32 -0.38
N SER A 6 6.96 9.61 0.09
CA SER A 6 5.95 9.00 -0.78
C SER A 6 4.99 10.00 -1.41
N LYS A 7 4.87 11.22 -0.86
CA LYS A 7 3.83 12.21 -1.22
C LYS A 7 2.41 11.64 -1.16
N SER A 8 2.17 10.70 -0.23
CA SER A 8 0.88 10.03 -0.11
C SER A 8 -0.22 11.01 0.31
N GLY A 9 -1.39 10.96 -0.33
CA GLY A 9 -2.55 11.77 0.09
C GLY A 9 -3.31 11.19 1.28
N ILE A 10 -3.18 9.89 1.53
CA ILE A 10 -3.88 9.14 2.58
C ILE A 10 -2.92 8.05 3.11
N VAL A 11 -3.02 7.74 4.40
CA VAL A 11 -2.43 6.55 5.02
C VAL A 11 -3.54 5.59 5.41
N LEU A 12 -3.49 4.35 4.91
CA LEU A 12 -4.42 3.29 5.29
C LEU A 12 -3.73 2.39 6.31
N SER A 13 -4.38 2.12 7.43
CA SER A 13 -3.82 1.29 8.51
C SER A 13 -4.94 0.69 9.35
N ILE A 14 -4.63 -0.26 10.24
CA ILE A 14 -5.59 -0.79 11.23
C ILE A 14 -5.61 0.03 12.53
N GLN A 15 -6.74 0.01 13.23
CA GLN A 15 -6.99 0.79 14.46
C GLN A 15 -5.87 0.75 15.53
N PRO A 16 -5.23 -0.40 15.84
CA PRO A 16 -4.12 -0.43 16.81
C PRO A 16 -2.92 0.40 16.38
N ILE A 17 -2.53 0.30 15.10
CA ILE A 17 -1.41 1.05 14.54
C ILE A 17 -1.76 2.54 14.47
N ILE A 18 -2.99 2.89 14.09
CA ILE A 18 -3.45 4.30 14.06
C ILE A 18 -3.32 4.94 15.44
N LYS A 19 -3.67 4.23 16.53
CA LYS A 19 -3.50 4.73 17.90
C LYS A 19 -2.04 4.95 18.26
N LEU A 20 -1.14 4.03 17.85
CA LEU A 20 0.29 4.18 18.05
C LEU A 20 0.85 5.39 17.30
N LEU A 21 0.45 5.58 16.04
CA LEU A 21 0.87 6.72 15.22
C LEU A 21 0.42 8.07 15.79
N LYS A 22 -0.72 8.09 16.50
CA LYS A 22 -1.26 9.28 17.17
C LYS A 22 -0.84 9.40 18.64
N SER A 23 0.03 8.51 19.13
CA SER A 23 0.44 8.53 20.53
C SER A 23 1.34 9.73 20.83
N ARG A 24 1.44 10.08 22.12
CA ARG A 24 2.28 11.19 22.57
C ARG A 24 3.77 10.92 22.32
N GLU A 25 4.17 9.65 22.40
CA GLU A 25 5.53 9.19 22.14
C GLU A 25 5.88 9.36 20.64
N ALA A 26 4.94 9.02 19.75
CA ALA A 26 5.11 9.25 18.32
C ALA A 26 5.21 10.75 17.99
N ALA A 27 4.39 11.58 18.65
CA ALA A 27 4.40 13.03 18.48
C ALA A 27 5.73 13.71 18.87
N ALA A 28 6.58 13.05 19.67
CA ALA A 28 7.92 13.54 19.98
C ALA A 28 8.92 13.35 18.82
N SER A 29 8.64 12.41 17.91
CA SER A 29 9.49 12.06 16.76
C SER A 29 8.91 12.54 15.43
N ILE A 30 7.62 12.86 15.41
CA ILE A 30 6.81 13.06 14.21
C ILE A 30 5.85 14.22 14.43
N ASP A 31 5.83 15.21 13.54
CA ASP A 31 4.80 16.26 13.54
C ASP A 31 3.46 15.70 13.04
N PRO A 32 2.40 15.64 13.87
CA PRO A 32 1.11 15.12 13.46
C PRO A 32 0.43 15.97 12.37
N THR A 33 0.81 17.24 12.24
CA THR A 33 0.20 18.18 11.29
C THR A 33 0.72 18.02 9.87
N SER A 34 1.91 17.41 9.69
CA SER A 34 2.49 17.14 8.37
C SER A 34 1.99 15.83 7.75
N TRP A 35 1.19 15.04 8.48
CA TRP A 35 0.74 13.73 8.03
C TRP A 35 -0.49 13.79 7.13
N PRO A 36 -0.56 12.91 6.12
CA PRO A 36 -1.77 12.71 5.33
C PRO A 36 -2.88 12.13 6.20
N HIS A 37 -4.11 12.21 5.70
CA HIS A 37 -5.26 11.70 6.42
C HIS A 37 -5.13 10.19 6.66
N ILE A 38 -5.21 9.75 7.91
CA ILE A 38 -5.12 8.32 8.27
C ILE A 38 -6.53 7.75 8.33
N LEU A 39 -6.81 6.68 7.58
CA LEU A 39 -8.08 5.96 7.59
C LEU A 39 -7.87 4.54 8.11
N ASP A 40 -8.87 4.04 8.84
CA ASP A 40 -8.93 2.64 9.23
C ASP A 40 -9.33 1.80 8.02
N ILE A 41 -8.59 0.71 7.76
CA ILE A 41 -8.87 -0.23 6.68
C ILE A 41 -10.16 -1.00 6.96
N ASP A 42 -10.50 -1.21 8.23
CA ASP A 42 -11.71 -1.92 8.65
C ASP A 42 -12.95 -1.00 8.66
N ASP A 43 -12.77 0.32 8.52
CA ASP A 43 -13.89 1.25 8.39
C ASP A 43 -14.52 1.09 7.00
N ASN A 44 -15.68 0.43 6.96
CA ASN A 44 -16.42 0.26 5.71
C ASN A 44 -16.71 1.64 5.09
N PRO A 45 -16.24 1.92 3.85
CA PRO A 45 -16.50 3.20 3.22
C PRO A 45 -18.00 3.35 2.99
N LYS A 46 -18.66 4.10 3.88
CA LYS A 46 -20.11 4.40 3.79
C LYS A 46 -20.44 5.22 2.53
N ARG A 47 -19.43 5.78 1.86
CA ARG A 47 -19.57 6.48 0.59
C ARG A 47 -19.43 5.51 -0.57
N LYS A 48 -20.49 5.42 -1.39
CA LYS A 48 -20.37 4.94 -2.78
C LYS A 48 -19.22 5.69 -3.44
N LEU A 49 -18.25 4.95 -3.98
CA LEU A 49 -17.21 5.50 -4.84
C LEU A 49 -17.90 6.24 -5.99
N ILE A 50 -17.72 7.57 -6.03
CA ILE A 50 -18.43 8.46 -6.97
C ILE A 50 -17.94 8.23 -8.40
N ALA A 51 -16.68 7.81 -8.56
CA ALA A 51 -16.12 7.31 -9.81
C ALA A 51 -14.87 6.48 -9.49
N ILE A 52 -14.64 5.43 -10.26
CA ILE A 52 -13.31 4.79 -10.33
C ILE A 52 -12.42 5.79 -11.05
N ALA A 53 -11.28 6.15 -10.45
CA ALA A 53 -10.33 7.06 -11.10
C ALA A 53 -9.82 6.43 -12.40
N ASN A 54 -9.91 7.17 -13.51
CA ASN A 54 -9.31 6.75 -14.78
C ASN A 54 -7.79 6.91 -14.69
N ALA A 55 -7.10 5.82 -14.36
CA ALA A 55 -5.63 5.76 -14.34
C ALA A 55 -5.10 5.34 -15.72
N THR A 56 -3.98 5.93 -16.14
CA THR A 56 -3.27 5.52 -17.37
C THR A 56 -2.37 4.32 -17.07
N LEU A 57 -2.06 3.49 -18.08
CA LEU A 57 -1.15 2.34 -17.89
C LEU A 57 0.23 2.75 -17.36
N ASP A 58 0.71 3.95 -17.70
CA ASP A 58 2.03 4.42 -17.28
C ASP A 58 2.01 5.19 -15.95
N SER A 59 0.84 5.39 -15.32
CA SER A 59 0.78 5.98 -13.98
C SER A 59 1.14 4.95 -12.90
N THR A 60 1.67 5.46 -11.78
CA THR A 60 2.02 4.66 -10.60
C THR A 60 0.78 3.95 -10.04
N ALA A 61 0.88 2.63 -9.89
CA ALA A 61 -0.11 1.81 -9.23
C ALA A 61 0.17 1.71 -7.72
N TYR A 62 1.41 1.39 -7.34
CA TYR A 62 1.84 1.36 -5.94
C TYR A 62 3.36 1.59 -5.80
N LEU A 63 3.78 1.83 -4.55
CA LEU A 63 5.18 1.89 -4.13
C LEU A 63 5.47 0.69 -3.25
N ASP A 64 6.50 -0.08 -3.59
CA ASP A 64 7.03 -1.14 -2.74
C ASP A 64 8.28 -0.64 -2.02
N PHE A 65 8.49 -1.07 -0.78
CA PHE A 65 9.66 -0.70 -0.01
C PHE A 65 10.38 -1.95 0.46
N SER A 66 11.63 -2.11 0.01
CA SER A 66 12.50 -3.18 0.46
C SER A 66 13.55 -2.64 1.42
N VAL A 67 13.80 -3.38 2.50
CA VAL A 67 14.88 -3.08 3.45
C VAL A 67 16.16 -3.67 2.92
N TRP A 68 17.14 -2.82 2.59
CA TRP A 68 18.45 -3.32 2.19
C TRP A 68 19.29 -3.70 3.41
N THR A 69 20.29 -4.57 3.23
CA THR A 69 21.17 -5.10 4.29
C THR A 69 21.91 -4.01 5.07
N CYS A 70 22.02 -2.80 4.52
CA CYS A 70 22.61 -1.63 5.17
C CYS A 70 21.64 -0.87 6.08
N GLY A 71 20.41 -1.36 6.29
CA GLY A 71 19.36 -0.67 7.05
C GLY A 71 18.71 0.51 6.30
N ARG A 72 19.00 0.67 5.01
CA ARG A 72 18.44 1.71 4.16
C ARG A 72 17.22 1.15 3.40
N LEU A 73 16.08 1.84 3.51
CA LEU A 73 14.87 1.55 2.75
C LEU A 73 15.01 2.08 1.32
N SER A 74 14.76 1.20 0.34
CA SER A 74 14.69 1.55 -1.07
C SER A 74 13.25 1.42 -1.54
N GLY A 75 12.68 2.53 -2.02
CA GLY A 75 11.35 2.56 -2.63
C GLY A 75 11.41 2.24 -4.12
N VAL A 76 10.58 1.31 -4.57
CA VAL A 76 10.41 0.95 -5.98
C VAL A 76 9.02 1.39 -6.43
N ILE A 77 8.98 2.17 -7.51
CA ILE A 77 7.72 2.62 -8.11
C ILE A 77 7.25 1.54 -9.08
N ILE A 78 6.02 1.06 -8.89
CA ILE A 78 5.39 0.09 -9.76
C ILE A 78 4.24 0.76 -10.51
N THR A 79 4.24 0.68 -11.83
CA THR A 79 3.19 1.23 -12.70
C THR A 79 2.10 0.21 -13.00
N HIS A 80 0.93 0.67 -13.48
CA HIS A 80 -0.13 -0.24 -13.93
C HIS A 80 0.34 -1.17 -15.06
N ARG A 81 1.15 -0.69 -16.01
CA ARG A 81 1.73 -1.50 -17.10
C ARG A 81 2.60 -2.62 -16.56
N SER A 82 3.51 -2.31 -15.62
CA SER A 82 4.38 -3.31 -15.00
C SER A 82 3.56 -4.35 -14.24
N LEU A 83 2.54 -3.92 -13.50
CA LEU A 83 1.64 -4.79 -12.78
C LEU A 83 0.85 -5.73 -13.72
N SER A 84 0.29 -5.20 -14.81
CA SER A 84 -0.41 -6.02 -15.80
C SER A 84 0.51 -7.07 -16.44
N SER A 85 1.76 -6.70 -16.75
CA SER A 85 2.75 -7.65 -17.28
C SER A 85 3.08 -8.74 -16.26
N LEU A 86 3.18 -8.40 -14.97
CA LEU A 86 3.43 -9.36 -13.90
C LEU A 86 2.24 -10.31 -13.74
N CYS A 87 1.01 -9.80 -13.71
CA CYS A 87 -0.19 -10.61 -13.62
C CYS A 87 -0.29 -11.61 -14.78
N ALA A 88 -0.08 -11.17 -16.02
CA ALA A 88 -0.09 -12.07 -17.18
C ALA A 88 1.00 -13.16 -17.07
N SER A 89 2.18 -12.80 -16.56
CA SER A 89 3.27 -13.74 -16.35
C SER A 89 2.94 -14.78 -15.27
N LEU A 90 2.31 -14.36 -14.17
CA LEU A 90 1.86 -15.25 -13.10
C LEU A 90 0.70 -16.15 -13.54
N GLU A 91 -0.26 -15.61 -14.29
CA GLU A 91 -1.37 -16.38 -14.84
C GLU A 91 -0.88 -17.56 -15.67
N LEU A 92 0.12 -17.31 -16.53
CA LEU A 92 0.77 -18.33 -17.34
C LEU A 92 1.59 -19.31 -16.48
N ALA A 93 2.48 -18.80 -15.62
CA ALA A 93 3.43 -19.61 -14.88
C ALA A 93 2.76 -20.50 -13.81
N CYS A 94 1.65 -20.03 -13.24
CA CYS A 94 0.90 -20.75 -12.20
C CYS A 94 -0.33 -21.48 -12.74
N GLU A 95 -0.58 -21.43 -14.05
CA GLU A 95 -1.76 -22.02 -14.69
C GLU A 95 -3.08 -21.64 -13.98
N LEU A 96 -3.25 -20.33 -13.74
CA LEU A 96 -4.40 -19.81 -12.99
C LEU A 96 -5.67 -19.83 -13.84
N TYR A 97 -6.27 -21.01 -13.96
CA TYR A 97 -7.60 -21.17 -14.55
C TYR A 97 -8.70 -20.72 -13.56
N PRO A 98 -9.88 -20.31 -14.04
CA PRO A 98 -11.00 -19.94 -13.17
C PRO A 98 -11.42 -21.01 -12.15
N SER A 99 -11.08 -22.28 -12.39
CA SER A 99 -11.33 -23.41 -11.48
C SER A 99 -10.28 -23.59 -10.38
N ARG A 100 -9.16 -22.85 -10.43
CA ARG A 100 -8.10 -22.93 -9.43
C ARG A 100 -8.44 -22.07 -8.21
N HIS A 101 -8.09 -22.59 -7.03
CA HIS A 101 -8.14 -21.84 -5.79
C HIS A 101 -6.78 -21.19 -5.53
N VAL A 102 -6.78 -19.91 -5.17
CA VAL A 102 -5.59 -19.18 -4.72
C VAL A 102 -5.68 -19.05 -3.19
N ALA A 103 -4.64 -19.50 -2.50
CA ALA A 103 -4.48 -19.27 -1.08
C ALA A 103 -3.54 -18.09 -0.86
N LEU A 104 -3.98 -17.13 -0.04
CA LEU A 104 -3.13 -16.05 0.45
C LEU A 104 -2.44 -16.52 1.73
N CYS A 105 -1.16 -16.84 1.61
CA CYS A 105 -0.32 -17.19 2.74
C CYS A 105 0.36 -15.92 3.25
N PHE A 106 -0.11 -15.40 4.37
CA PHE A 106 0.61 -14.35 5.09
C PHE A 106 1.65 -15.02 5.99
N ASP A 107 2.87 -14.49 5.98
CA ASP A 107 3.92 -14.88 6.93
C ASP A 107 3.38 -14.66 8.35
N PRO A 108 3.43 -15.63 9.27
CA PRO A 108 2.84 -15.52 10.62
C PRO A 108 3.62 -14.59 11.57
N GLY A 109 4.09 -13.45 11.05
CA GLY A 109 4.81 -12.42 11.81
C GLY A 109 3.98 -11.77 12.91
#